data_AF-A0A8J8G051-F1
#
_entry.id   AF-A0A8J8G051-F1
#
_cell.length_a   1.000
_cell.length_b   1.000
_cell.length_c   1.000
_cell.angle_alpha   90.00
_cell.angle_beta   90.00
_cell.angle_gamma   90.00
#
_symmetry.space_group_name_H-M   'P 1'
#
loop_
_entity.id
_entity.type
_entity.pdbx_description
1 polymer ?
#
loop_
_entity_poly.entity_id
_entity_poly.type
_entity_poly.pdbx_seq_one_letter_code
_entity_poly.pdbx_strand_id
1 'polypeptide(L)' 'MIAGDRDAVSSIDECVKMYKLIPNAELAIIPNANHDVYETKPDLFNNIVLEYLLRYME' A
#
# COMPACT_ATOMS: atom_id res chain seq x y z
N MET A 1 0.28 -2.99 -3.65
CA MET A 1 1.25 -2.61 -2.60
C MET A 1 0.68 -1.44 -1.83
N ILE A 2 0.78 -1.46 -0.50
CA ILE A 2 0.36 -0.35 0.38
C ILE A 2 1.60 0.04 1.20
N ALA A 3 1.97 1.31 1.22
CA ALA A 3 3.14 1.81 1.94
C ALA A 3 2.86 3.13 2.65
N GLY A 4 3.51 3.39 3.78
CA GLY A 4 3.44 4.66 4.48
C GLY A 4 4.49 5.66 4.00
N ASP A 5 4.13 6.94 3.89
CA ASP A 5 5.05 8.03 3.49
C ASP A 5 6.14 8.37 4.53
N ARG A 6 5.99 7.88 5.76
CA ARG A 6 6.93 8.03 6.87
C ARG A 6 7.45 6.68 7.35
N ASP A 7 7.39 5.66 6.50
CA ASP A 7 8.00 4.37 6.76
C ASP A 7 9.53 4.55 6.86
N ALA A 8 10.08 4.21 8.04
CA ALA A 8 11.51 4.29 8.32
C ALA A 8 12.27 3.00 7.92
N VAL A 9 11.54 1.95 7.53
CA VAL A 9 12.07 0.64 7.13
C VAL A 9 12.14 0.54 5.61
N SER A 10 11.10 0.98 4.90
CA SER A 10 11.03 0.94 3.43
C SER A 10 10.83 2.34 2.84
N SER A 11 11.71 2.78 1.95
CA SER A 11 11.56 4.10 1.32
C SER A 11 10.49 4.10 0.22
N ILE A 12 9.87 5.26 -0.02
CA ILE A 12 8.91 5.43 -1.12
C ILE A 12 9.54 5.13 -2.49
N ASP A 13 10.80 5.49 -2.69
CA ASP A 13 11.50 5.23 -3.95
C ASP A 13 11.67 3.72 -4.22
N GLU A 14 11.94 2.92 -3.20
CA GLU A 14 12.00 1.46 -3.32
C GLU A 14 10.62 0.87 -3.60
N CYS A 15 9.58 1.36 -2.94
CA CYS A 15 8.20 0.96 -3.19
C CYS A 15 7.79 1.24 -4.65
N VAL A 16 8.12 2.44 -5.17
CA VAL A 16 7.84 2.84 -6.56
C VAL A 16 8.64 1.99 -7.55
N LYS A 17 9.92 1.70 -7.27
CA LYS A 17 10.74 0.80 -8.11
C LYS A 17 10.11 -0.59 -8.17
N MET A 18 9.71 -1.16 -7.05
CA MET A 18 9.12 -2.51 -7.00
C MET A 18 7.77 -2.56 -7.70
N TYR A 19 6.89 -1.58 -7.46
CA TYR A 19 5.61 -1.46 -8.15
C TYR A 19 5.74 -1.48 -9.67
N LYS A 20 6.72 -0.74 -10.23
CA LYS A 20 6.95 -0.67 -11.67
C LYS A 20 7.43 -1.98 -12.32
N LEU A 21 7.93 -2.93 -11.52
CA LEU A 21 8.44 -4.22 -12.02
C LEU A 21 7.37 -5.31 -12.09
N ILE A 22 6.20 -5.10 -11.47
CA ILE A 22 5.13 -6.11 -11.38
C ILE A 22 3.98 -5.69 -12.32
N PRO A 23 3.72 -6.44 -13.41
CA PRO A 23 2.61 -6.15 -14.31
C PRO A 23 1.27 -6.15 -13.57
N ASN A 24 0.41 -5.18 -13.91
CA ASN A 24 -0.92 -4.99 -13.32
C ASN A 24 -0.94 -4.76 -11.80
N ALA A 25 0.21 -4.50 -11.17
CA ALA A 25 0.21 -4.10 -9.77
C ALA A 25 -0.45 -2.73 -9.59
N GLU A 26 -0.94 -2.49 -8.38
CA GLU A 26 -1.37 -1.17 -7.90
C GLU A 26 -0.52 -0.73 -6.69
N LEU A 27 -0.34 0.57 -6.51
CA LEU A 27 0.39 1.15 -5.37
C LEU A 27 -0.46 2.23 -4.69
N ALA A 28 -0.64 2.09 -3.37
CA ALA A 28 -1.22 3.10 -2.51
C ALA A 28 -0.16 3.62 -1.52
N ILE A 29 0.12 4.93 -1.55
CA ILE A 29 0.98 5.61 -0.58
C ILE A 29 0.10 6.34 0.43
N ILE A 30 0.22 5.95 1.70
CA ILE A 30 -0.64 6.44 2.77
C ILE A 30 0.05 7.60 3.50
N PRO A 31 -0.55 8.80 3.51
CA PRO A 31 0.06 9.97 4.13
C PRO A 31 0.07 9.83 5.65
N ASN A 32 1.10 10.37 6.28
CA ASN A 32 1.36 10.29 7.73
C ASN A 32 1.24 8.85 8.27
N ALA A 33 1.87 7.87 7.61
CA ALA A 33 1.84 6.48 8.05
C ALA A 33 3.25 5.88 8.08
N ASN A 34 3.49 5.00 9.05
CA ASN A 34 4.74 4.26 9.21
C ASN A 34 4.67 2.92 8.45
N HIS A 35 5.62 2.02 8.74
CA HIS A 35 5.66 0.67 8.18
C HIS A 35 4.36 -0.12 8.43
N ASP A 36 3.88 -0.06 9.68
CA ASP A 36 2.76 -0.87 10.16
C ASP A 36 1.40 -0.19 9.89
N VAL A 37 1.13 0.14 8.63
CA VAL A 37 -0.12 0.79 8.21
C VAL A 37 -1.36 -0.01 8.63
N TYR A 38 -1.27 -1.34 8.59
CA TYR A 38 -2.36 -2.23 8.98
C TYR A 38 -2.68 -2.18 10.48
N GLU A 39 -1.72 -1.83 11.33
CA GLU A 39 -1.94 -1.66 12.79
C GLU A 39 -2.33 -0.22 13.12
N THR A 40 -1.67 0.76 12.51
CA THR A 40 -1.86 2.18 12.83
C THR A 40 -3.08 2.80 12.16
N LYS A 41 -3.52 2.25 11.02
CA LYS A 41 -4.67 2.71 10.22
C LYS A 41 -5.49 1.52 9.68
N PRO A 42 -5.98 0.63 10.56
CA PRO A 42 -6.61 -0.64 10.16
C PRO A 42 -7.82 -0.44 9.24
N ASP A 43 -8.69 0.54 9.51
CA ASP A 43 -9.88 0.78 8.70
C ASP A 43 -9.52 1.20 7.26
N LEU A 44 -8.56 2.12 7.11
CA LEU A 44 -8.10 2.56 5.79
C LEU A 44 -7.40 1.43 5.05
N PHE A 45 -6.54 0.68 5.73
CA PHE A 45 -5.88 -0.48 5.14
C PHE A 45 -6.90 -1.52 4.64
N ASN A 46 -7.85 -1.90 5.50
CA ASN A 46 -8.88 -2.89 5.18
C ASN A 46 -9.76 -2.42 4.03
N ASN A 47 -10.16 -1.15 3.99
CA ASN A 47 -10.95 -0.60 2.89
C ASN A 47 -10.20 -0.67 1.55
N ILE A 48 -8.92 -0.29 1.50
CA ILE A 48 -8.10 -0.38 0.28
C ILE A 48 -7.99 -1.84 -0.20
N VAL A 49 -7.74 -2.77 0.73
CA VAL A 49 -7.65 -4.21 0.40
C VAL A 49 -8.98 -4.73 -0.12
N LEU A 50 -10.10 -4.42 0.55
CA LEU A 50 -11.43 -4.84 0.13
C LEU A 50 -11.82 -4.25 -1.22
N GLU A 51 -11.59 -2.95 -1.46
CA GLU A 51 -11.84 -2.32 -2.76
C GLU A 51 -11.05 -2.99 -3.87
N TYR A 52 -9.77 -3.29 -3.64
CA TYR A 52 -8.97 -4.04 -4.60
C TYR A 52 -9.58 -5.42 -4.87
N LEU A 53 -9.84 -6.22 -3.83
CA LEU A 53 -10.38 -7.57 -3.99
C LEU A 53 -11.73 -7.57 -4.71
N LEU A 54 -12.65 -6.67 -4.34
CA LEU A 54 -13.97 -6.57 -4.96
C LEU A 54 -13.91 -6.21 -6.44
N ARG A 55 -12.89 -5.47 -6.90
CA ARG A 55 -12.69 -5.16 -8.33
C ARG A 55 -12.19 -6.35 -9.15
N TYR A 56 -11.53 -7.32 -8.53
CA TYR A 56 -10.91 -8.46 -9.20
C TYR A 56 -11.56 -9.81 -8.87
N MET A 57 -12.66 -9.81 -8.11
CA MET A 57 -13.53 -10.98 -7.98
C MET A 57 -14.38 -11.11 -9.25
N GLU A 58 -13.80 -11.67 -10.31
CA GLU A 58 -14.52 -12.35 -11.39
C GLU A 58 -14.30 -13.86 -11.29
#